data_AF-X1C0Q1-F1
#
_entry.id   AF-X1C0Q1-F1
#
_cell.length_a   1.000
_cell.length_b   1.000
_cell.length_c   1.000
_cell.angle_alpha   90.00
_cell.angle_beta   90.00
_cell.angle_gamma   90.00
#
_symmetry.space_group_name_H-M   'P 1'
#
loop_
_entity.id
_entity.type
_entity.pdbx_description
1 polymer ?
#
loop_
_entity_poly.entity_id
_entity_poly.type
_entity_poly.pdbx_seq_one_letter_code
_entity_poly.pdbx_strand_id
1 'polypeptide(L)'
;PPGQFKMYQKFRDMGKLTLRVYVGQPLPKDEKQLERYVELQKKYAPEDNWIRFGYLKGFIDGTLGSGTMLVFKPFEDEPDKTGLAMMPYEELERRIIAADKMGFQVGIHAIGPKANRWILNAFEKAQEVNGKRDSRHRSEHAQILTLDDIPRFAKLRVIASMQPTHCIT
;
A
#
# COMPACT_ATOMS: atom_id res chain seq x y z
N PRO A 1 0.89 -8.17 13.78
CA PRO A 1 0.53 -9.28 14.69
C PRO A 1 -0.66 -8.91 15.60
N PRO A 2 -1.48 -9.88 16.06
CA PRO A 2 -2.73 -9.66 16.81
C PRO A 2 -2.61 -8.86 18.11
N GLY A 3 -1.39 -8.68 18.64
CA GLY A 3 -1.12 -7.94 19.88
C GLY A 3 -1.45 -6.43 19.81
N GLN A 4 -1.32 -5.81 18.63
CA GLN A 4 -1.58 -4.38 18.48
C GLN A 4 -3.06 -4.03 18.71
N PHE A 5 -3.99 -4.82 18.17
CA PHE A 5 -5.42 -4.60 18.37
C PHE A 5 -5.83 -4.70 19.83
N LYS A 6 -5.37 -5.74 20.54
CA LYS A 6 -5.68 -5.94 21.96
C LYS A 6 -5.20 -4.77 22.81
N MET A 7 -4.03 -4.23 22.49
CA MET A 7 -3.50 -3.05 23.17
C MET A 7 -4.43 -1.86 22.97
N TYR A 8 -4.77 -1.50 21.73
CA TYR A 8 -5.67 -0.36 21.48
C TYR A 8 -7.06 -0.54 22.09
N GLN A 9 -7.61 -1.75 22.08
CA GLN A 9 -8.86 -2.07 22.77
C GLN A 9 -8.75 -1.80 24.27
N LYS A 10 -7.68 -2.26 24.93
CA LYS A 10 -7.46 -1.97 26.35
C LYS A 10 -7.41 -0.47 26.64
N PHE A 11 -6.70 0.31 25.82
CA PHE A 11 -6.66 1.77 25.99
C PHE A 11 -8.03 2.40 25.78
N ARG A 12 -8.82 1.93 24.81
CA ARG A 12 -10.19 2.40 24.56
C ARG A 12 -11.11 2.09 25.73
N ASP A 13 -11.10 0.85 26.21
CA ASP A 13 -11.97 0.39 27.30
C ASP A 13 -11.62 1.08 28.63
N MET A 14 -10.38 1.56 28.79
CA MET A 14 -9.94 2.41 29.90
C MET A 14 -10.26 3.90 29.73
N GLY A 15 -10.87 4.33 28.61
CA GLY A 15 -11.10 5.74 28.29
C GLY A 15 -9.81 6.54 28.01
N LYS A 16 -8.70 5.87 27.69
CA LYS A 16 -7.38 6.49 27.47
C LYS A 16 -6.96 6.56 26.00
N LEU A 17 -7.75 6.02 25.07
CA LEU A 17 -7.47 6.13 23.65
C LEU A 17 -7.89 7.51 23.16
N THR A 18 -6.91 8.34 22.76
CA THR A 18 -7.14 9.73 22.34
C THR A 18 -7.17 9.92 20.82
N LEU A 19 -6.95 8.85 20.05
CA LEU A 19 -6.85 8.89 18.60
C LEU A 19 -7.55 7.71 17.95
N ARG A 20 -8.10 7.93 16.75
CA ARG A 20 -8.65 6.85 15.91
C ARG A 20 -7.51 6.07 15.28
N VAL A 21 -7.54 4.75 15.45
CA VAL A 21 -6.49 3.85 14.95
C VAL A 21 -7.03 3.08 13.76
N TYR A 22 -6.33 3.21 12.63
CA TYR A 22 -6.49 2.29 11.52
C TYR A 22 -5.30 1.35 11.48
N VAL A 23 -5.49 0.11 11.91
CA VAL A 23 -4.40 -0.85 12.02
C VAL A 23 -4.14 -1.47 10.65
N GLY A 24 -2.89 -1.42 10.18
CA GLY A 24 -2.46 -2.09 8.96
C GLY A 24 -1.95 -3.51 9.22
N GLN A 25 -2.07 -4.40 8.24
CA GLN A 25 -1.32 -5.66 8.20
C GLN A 25 -0.51 -5.77 6.90
N PRO A 26 0.52 -6.64 6.83
CA PRO A 26 1.20 -6.89 5.57
C PRO A 26 0.23 -7.40 4.50
N LEU A 27 0.39 -6.93 3.26
CA LEU A 27 -0.26 -7.55 2.10
C LEU A 27 0.21 -9.01 2.05
N PRO A 28 -0.68 -10.01 2.12
CA PRO A 28 -0.26 -11.41 2.19
C PRO A 28 0.16 -11.93 0.82
N LYS A 29 0.88 -13.06 0.82
CA LYS A 29 1.29 -13.78 -0.40
C LYS A 29 0.26 -14.81 -0.85
N ASP A 30 -0.55 -15.31 0.08
CA ASP A 30 -1.53 -16.37 -0.14
C ASP A 30 -2.94 -15.93 0.26
N GLU A 31 -3.94 -16.58 -0.34
CA GLU A 31 -5.36 -16.29 -0.14
C GLU A 31 -5.86 -16.72 1.24
N LYS A 32 -5.31 -17.80 1.80
CA LYS A 32 -5.66 -18.27 3.15
C LYS A 32 -5.41 -17.20 4.21
N GLN A 33 -4.34 -16.43 4.08
CA GLN A 33 -4.05 -15.32 4.98
C GLN A 33 -5.01 -14.13 4.74
N LEU A 34 -5.48 -13.89 3.52
CA LEU A 34 -6.53 -12.89 3.25
C LEU A 34 -7.86 -13.29 3.92
N GLU A 35 -8.26 -14.56 3.83
CA GLU A 35 -9.47 -15.05 4.51
C GLU A 35 -9.42 -14.80 6.02
N ARG A 36 -8.26 -15.04 6.64
CA ARG A 36 -8.04 -14.71 8.06
C ARG A 36 -8.17 -13.22 8.35
N TYR A 37 -7.75 -12.36 7.42
CA TYR A 37 -7.93 -10.92 7.52
C TYR A 37 -9.40 -10.51 7.36
N VAL A 38 -10.21 -11.22 6.58
CA VAL A 38 -11.65 -10.94 6.47
C VAL A 38 -12.33 -11.12 7.82
N GLU A 39 -12.00 -12.20 8.54
CA GLU A 39 -12.52 -12.41 9.90
C GLU A 39 -12.07 -11.31 10.88
N LEU A 40 -10.84 -10.82 10.72
CA LEU A 40 -10.35 -9.69 11.49
C LEU A 40 -11.07 -8.38 11.14
N GLN A 41 -11.43 -8.18 9.88
CA GLN A 41 -12.13 -6.99 9.39
C GLN A 41 -13.55 -6.94 9.94
N LYS A 42 -14.25 -8.08 9.96
CA LYS A 42 -15.56 -8.22 10.61
C LYS A 42 -15.50 -7.89 12.10
N LYS A 43 -14.46 -8.37 12.79
CA LYS A 43 -14.27 -8.13 14.23
C LYS A 43 -14.01 -6.65 14.56
N TYR A 44 -13.26 -5.95 13.71
CA TYR A 44 -12.91 -4.54 13.87
C TYR A 44 -13.61 -3.66 12.83
N ALA A 45 -14.92 -3.92 12.67
CA ALA A 45 -15.76 -3.25 11.72
C ALA A 45 -15.88 -1.73 12.03
N PRO A 46 -16.25 -0.90 11.03
CA PRO A 46 -16.22 0.55 11.17
C PRO A 46 -17.13 1.14 12.25
N GLU A 47 -18.11 0.41 12.78
CA GLU A 47 -19.21 0.95 13.58
C GLU A 47 -18.75 1.69 14.85
N ASP A 48 -17.70 1.20 15.51
CA ASP A 48 -17.11 1.83 16.70
C ASP A 48 -16.26 3.06 16.33
N ASN A 49 -15.79 3.17 15.08
CA ASN A 49 -14.98 4.25 14.51
C ASN A 49 -13.63 4.54 15.20
N TRP A 50 -13.34 4.00 16.39
CA TRP A 50 -12.09 4.20 17.13
C TRP A 50 -10.96 3.28 16.70
N ILE A 51 -11.26 2.01 16.40
CA ILE A 51 -10.28 1.00 15.99
C ILE A 51 -10.83 0.30 14.77
N ARG A 52 -10.13 0.40 13.64
CA ARG A 52 -10.55 -0.19 12.37
C ARG A 52 -9.47 -1.10 11.79
N PHE A 53 -9.92 -2.05 10.97
CA PHE A 53 -9.05 -2.89 10.14
C PHE A 53 -9.56 -2.96 8.70
N GLY A 54 -8.65 -3.23 7.75
CA GLY A 54 -8.94 -3.14 6.32
C GLY A 54 -7.78 -2.63 5.45
N TYR A 55 -6.70 -2.11 6.04
CA TYR A 55 -5.54 -1.60 5.31
C TYR A 55 -4.43 -2.65 5.24
N LEU A 56 -3.98 -2.97 4.02
CA LEU A 56 -2.90 -3.91 3.74
C LEU A 56 -1.70 -3.20 3.12
N LYS A 57 -0.52 -3.39 3.71
CA LYS A 57 0.73 -2.72 3.33
C LYS A 57 1.66 -3.66 2.56
N GLY A 58 2.04 -3.29 1.34
CA GLY A 58 3.06 -3.96 0.53
C GLY A 58 4.29 -3.07 0.25
N PHE A 59 5.30 -3.64 -0.36
CA PHE A 59 6.53 -2.94 -0.80
C PHE A 59 6.91 -3.47 -2.18
N ILE A 60 7.28 -2.60 -3.11
CA ILE A 60 7.78 -3.04 -4.42
C ILE A 60 9.22 -2.63 -4.70
N ASP A 61 9.74 -1.60 -4.05
CA ASP A 61 11.13 -1.17 -4.15
C ASP A 61 11.71 -0.72 -2.80
N GLY A 62 12.97 -0.31 -2.82
CA GLY A 62 13.64 0.30 -1.66
C GLY A 62 13.62 1.82 -1.69
N THR A 63 14.74 2.46 -1.38
CA THR A 63 14.81 3.93 -1.23
C THR A 63 15.78 4.58 -2.21
N LEU A 64 15.64 5.89 -2.42
CA LEU A 64 16.59 6.69 -3.19
C LEU A 64 17.99 6.64 -2.57
N GLY A 65 18.09 6.95 -1.26
CA GLY A 65 19.39 7.07 -0.59
C GLY A 65 20.20 5.77 -0.47
N SER A 66 19.56 4.62 -0.67
CA SER A 66 20.26 3.32 -0.73
C SER A 66 20.50 2.82 -2.16
N GLY A 67 20.08 3.57 -3.18
CA GLY A 67 20.19 3.15 -4.58
C GLY A 67 19.32 1.93 -4.94
N THR A 68 18.25 1.68 -4.18
CA THR A 68 17.43 0.45 -4.34
C THR A 68 16.01 0.73 -4.86
N MET A 69 15.62 2.00 -5.04
CA MET A 69 14.35 2.34 -5.68
C MET A 69 14.33 1.92 -7.15
N LEU A 70 13.17 1.50 -7.66
CA LEU A 70 13.07 1.01 -9.04
C LEU A 70 13.00 2.17 -10.05
N VAL A 71 13.93 2.18 -11.00
CA VAL A 71 14.05 3.18 -12.06
C VAL A 71 13.94 2.55 -13.46
N PHE A 72 13.61 3.36 -14.46
CA PHE A 72 13.52 2.89 -15.87
C PHE A 72 14.88 2.85 -16.57
N LYS A 73 15.78 3.74 -16.18
CA LYS A 73 17.15 3.83 -16.68
C LYS A 73 18.10 3.63 -15.50
N PRO A 74 19.32 3.13 -15.73
CA PRO A 74 20.29 3.00 -14.64
C PRO A 74 20.59 4.32 -13.94
N PHE A 75 21.09 4.23 -12.71
CA PHE A 75 21.61 5.39 -11.98
C PHE A 75 22.84 5.97 -12.69
N GLU A 76 23.05 7.28 -12.59
CA GLU A 76 24.18 7.95 -13.25
C GLU A 76 25.53 7.54 -12.66
N ASP A 77 25.59 7.34 -11.34
CA ASP A 77 26.76 6.91 -10.58
C ASP A 77 26.89 5.38 -10.50
N GLU A 78 25.81 4.64 -10.75
CA GLU A 78 25.78 3.18 -10.79
C GLU A 78 25.12 2.65 -12.09
N PRO A 79 25.83 2.66 -13.23
CA PRO A 79 25.24 2.45 -14.57
C PRO A 79 24.73 1.03 -14.83
N ASP A 80 25.04 0.07 -13.95
CA ASP A 80 24.54 -1.31 -14.03
C ASP A 80 23.31 -1.55 -13.14
N LYS A 81 22.86 -0.55 -12.37
CA LYS A 81 21.77 -0.71 -11.39
C LYS A 81 20.51 0.02 -11.80
N THR A 82 19.38 -0.70 -11.78
CA THR A 82 18.03 -0.12 -11.96
C THR A 82 17.14 -0.26 -10.72
N GLY A 83 17.76 -0.39 -9.55
CA GLY A 83 17.11 -0.67 -8.27
C GLY A 83 16.88 -2.15 -8.00
N LEU A 84 16.15 -2.45 -6.92
CA LEU A 84 15.86 -3.80 -6.45
C LEU A 84 14.36 -3.98 -6.26
N ALA A 85 13.75 -4.88 -7.03
CA ALA A 85 12.34 -5.23 -6.88
C ALA A 85 12.17 -6.19 -5.70
N MET A 86 11.21 -5.89 -4.81
CA MET A 86 10.90 -6.74 -3.66
C MET A 86 10.15 -8.02 -4.04
N MET A 87 9.49 -8.00 -5.20
CA MET A 87 8.83 -9.15 -5.82
C MET A 87 8.69 -8.91 -7.33
N PRO A 88 8.49 -9.96 -8.15
CA PRO A 88 8.11 -9.81 -9.55
C PRO A 88 6.80 -9.03 -9.72
N TYR A 89 6.65 -8.33 -10.84
CA TYR A 89 5.44 -7.55 -11.14
C TYR A 89 4.17 -8.42 -11.12
N GLU A 90 4.25 -9.62 -11.66
CA GLU A 90 3.12 -10.55 -11.77
C GLU A 90 2.67 -11.03 -10.38
N GLU A 91 3.59 -11.14 -9.42
CA GLU A 91 3.23 -11.44 -8.03
C GLU A 91 2.52 -10.25 -7.38
N LEU A 92 3.04 -9.03 -7.56
CA LEU A 92 2.42 -7.80 -7.06
C LEU A 92 0.99 -7.65 -7.59
N GLU A 93 0.81 -7.78 -8.91
CA GLU A 93 -0.48 -7.65 -9.59
C GLU A 93 -1.49 -8.67 -9.04
N ARG A 94 -1.13 -9.96 -9.01
CA ARG A 94 -2.00 -11.01 -8.46
C ARG A 94 -2.43 -10.73 -7.02
N ARG A 95 -1.51 -10.29 -6.17
CA ARG A 95 -1.80 -10.02 -4.75
C ARG A 95 -2.70 -8.79 -4.56
N ILE A 96 -2.52 -7.76 -5.38
CA ILE A 96 -3.38 -6.57 -5.36
C ILE A 96 -4.80 -6.93 -5.82
N ILE A 97 -4.94 -7.67 -6.92
CA ILE A 97 -6.25 -8.12 -7.43
C ILE A 97 -7.00 -8.94 -6.36
N ALA A 98 -6.31 -9.90 -5.73
CA ALA A 98 -6.91 -10.74 -4.70
C ALA A 98 -7.36 -9.93 -3.47
N ALA A 99 -6.52 -9.03 -2.97
CA ALA A 99 -6.85 -8.17 -1.83
C ALA A 99 -8.00 -7.19 -2.15
N ASP A 100 -8.00 -6.60 -3.35
CA ASP A 100 -9.03 -5.69 -3.80
C ASP A 100 -10.40 -6.39 -3.93
N LYS A 101 -10.43 -7.61 -4.48
CA LYS A 101 -11.62 -8.45 -4.60
C LYS A 101 -12.29 -8.70 -3.25
N MET A 102 -11.50 -8.81 -2.19
CA MET A 102 -11.99 -9.01 -0.81
C MET A 102 -12.28 -7.69 -0.08
N GLY A 103 -12.23 -6.55 -0.77
CA GLY A 103 -12.63 -5.25 -0.23
C GLY A 103 -11.56 -4.55 0.60
N PHE A 104 -10.32 -5.06 0.66
CA PHE A 104 -9.24 -4.41 1.42
C PHE A 104 -8.73 -3.14 0.73
N GLN A 105 -8.40 -2.12 1.51
CA GLN A 105 -7.57 -1.03 1.02
C GLN A 105 -6.12 -1.52 0.97
N VAL A 106 -5.45 -1.29 -0.15
CA VAL A 106 -4.03 -1.65 -0.33
C VAL A 106 -3.19 -0.39 -0.47
N GLY A 107 -2.11 -0.31 0.29
CA GLY A 107 -1.06 0.70 0.14
C GLY A 107 0.28 0.05 -0.15
N ILE A 108 0.98 0.52 -1.17
CA ILE A 108 2.28 -0.05 -1.58
C ILE A 108 3.35 1.02 -1.43
N HIS A 109 4.46 0.68 -0.76
CA HIS A 109 5.68 1.48 -0.82
C HIS A 109 6.22 1.47 -2.24
N ALA A 110 6.30 2.66 -2.84
CA ALA A 110 6.84 2.89 -4.16
C ALA A 110 7.54 4.27 -4.20
N ILE A 111 8.87 4.27 -4.22
CA ILE A 111 9.65 5.52 -4.27
C ILE A 111 10.02 5.86 -5.71
N GLY A 112 10.55 4.91 -6.46
CA GLY A 112 11.06 5.12 -7.80
C GLY A 112 9.95 5.23 -8.86
N PRO A 113 10.26 5.84 -10.02
CA PRO A 113 9.26 6.05 -11.09
C PRO A 113 8.75 4.72 -11.67
N LYS A 114 9.60 3.68 -11.76
CA LYS A 114 9.18 2.35 -12.26
C LYS A 114 8.28 1.63 -11.25
N ALA A 115 8.58 1.76 -9.95
CA ALA A 115 7.74 1.24 -8.88
C ALA A 115 6.35 1.88 -8.89
N ASN A 116 6.27 3.21 -9.00
CA ASN A 116 5.00 3.94 -9.06
C ASN A 116 4.16 3.51 -10.28
N ARG A 117 4.80 3.33 -11.45
CA ARG A 117 4.10 2.83 -12.63
C ARG A 117 3.56 1.41 -12.44
N TRP A 118 4.35 0.51 -11.84
CA TRP A 118 3.92 -0.85 -11.56
C TRP A 118 2.68 -0.90 -10.67
N ILE A 119 2.65 -0.14 -9.58
CA ILE A 119 1.49 -0.16 -8.69
C ILE A 119 0.25 0.46 -9.35
N LEU A 120 0.41 1.51 -10.17
CA LEU A 120 -0.69 2.10 -10.92
C LEU A 120 -1.27 1.12 -11.93
N ASN A 121 -0.42 0.37 -12.66
CA ASN A 121 -0.85 -0.69 -13.55
C ASN A 121 -1.62 -1.79 -12.80
N ALA A 122 -1.11 -2.23 -11.64
CA ALA A 122 -1.77 -3.27 -10.85
C ALA A 122 -3.12 -2.81 -10.27
N PHE A 123 -3.25 -1.53 -9.86
CA PHE A 123 -4.53 -0.97 -9.42
C PHE A 123 -5.52 -0.81 -10.57
N GLU A 124 -5.06 -0.37 -11.75
CA GLU A 124 -5.87 -0.34 -12.97
C GLU A 124 -6.37 -1.74 -13.31
N LYS A 125 -5.48 -2.75 -13.24
CA LYS A 125 -5.86 -4.14 -13.50
C LYS A 125 -6.87 -4.69 -12.50
N ALA A 126 -6.75 -4.36 -11.22
CA ALA A 126 -7.74 -4.72 -10.22
C ALA A 126 -9.12 -4.11 -10.53
N GLN A 127 -9.18 -2.85 -10.97
CA GLN A 127 -10.45 -2.24 -11.38
C GLN A 127 -11.05 -2.89 -12.62
N GLU A 128 -10.22 -3.33 -13.58
CA GLU A 128 -10.69 -4.07 -14.77
C GLU A 128 -11.28 -5.43 -14.39
N VAL A 129 -10.62 -6.17 -13.50
CA VAL A 129 -10.99 -7.55 -13.15
C VAL A 129 -12.13 -7.61 -12.13
N ASN A 130 -12.09 -6.78 -11.10
CA ASN A 130 -13.04 -6.81 -9.99
C ASN A 130 -14.16 -5.75 -10.10
N GLY A 131 -14.03 -4.82 -11.05
CA GLY A 131 -14.89 -3.65 -11.15
C GLY A 131 -14.41 -2.48 -10.28
N LYS A 132 -14.91 -1.29 -10.59
CA LYS A 132 -14.54 -0.07 -9.86
C LYS A 132 -15.31 0.04 -8.54
N ARG A 133 -14.58 0.27 -7.45
CA ARG A 133 -15.13 0.62 -6.12
C ARG A 133 -14.36 1.80 -5.53
N ASP A 134 -14.87 2.37 -4.44
CA ASP A 134 -14.11 3.38 -3.67
C ASP A 134 -13.04 2.69 -2.80
N SER A 135 -12.06 2.06 -3.45
CA SER A 135 -11.00 1.28 -2.79
C SER A 135 -10.00 2.15 -2.03
N ARG A 136 -9.84 3.40 -2.49
CA ARG A 136 -8.90 4.39 -1.95
C ARG A 136 -7.49 3.82 -1.81
N HIS A 137 -7.08 2.97 -2.75
CA HIS A 137 -5.72 2.42 -2.79
C HIS A 137 -4.67 3.54 -2.72
N ARG A 138 -3.49 3.21 -2.19
CA ARG A 138 -2.46 4.20 -1.86
C ARG A 138 -1.13 3.86 -2.51
N SER A 139 -0.47 4.85 -3.08
CA SER A 139 0.99 4.84 -3.24
C SER A 139 1.57 5.47 -1.99
N GLU A 140 2.37 4.72 -1.24
CA GLU A 140 3.12 5.25 -0.11
C GLU A 140 4.44 5.84 -0.62
N HIS A 141 4.78 7.02 -0.12
CA HIS A 141 5.87 7.89 -0.58
C HIS A 141 5.53 8.64 -1.86
N ALA A 142 5.31 7.93 -2.98
CA ALA A 142 5.08 8.56 -4.30
C ALA A 142 6.12 9.66 -4.60
N GLN A 143 7.38 9.40 -4.24
CA GLN A 143 8.41 10.43 -4.12
C GLN A 143 8.93 10.89 -5.49
N ILE A 144 9.15 9.95 -6.42
CA ILE A 144 9.59 10.25 -7.78
C ILE A 144 8.58 9.67 -8.76
N LEU A 145 7.91 10.57 -9.48
CA LEU A 145 6.90 10.24 -10.48
C LEU A 145 7.36 10.70 -11.85
N THR A 146 6.88 10.00 -12.88
CA THR A 146 6.93 10.52 -14.24
C THR A 146 5.75 11.45 -14.48
N LEU A 147 5.89 12.43 -15.38
CA LEU A 147 4.81 13.36 -15.70
C LEU A 147 3.54 12.63 -16.19
N ASP A 148 3.71 11.54 -16.94
CA ASP A 148 2.61 10.74 -17.49
C ASP A 148 1.84 9.96 -16.41
N ASP A 149 2.49 9.61 -15.28
CA ASP A 149 1.85 8.86 -14.20
C ASP A 149 1.05 9.77 -13.25
N ILE A 150 1.39 11.06 -13.13
CA ILE A 150 0.67 12.02 -12.27
C ILE A 150 -0.86 12.02 -12.52
N PRO A 151 -1.37 12.20 -13.76
CA PRO A 151 -2.81 12.20 -14.01
C PRO A 151 -3.49 10.84 -13.74
N ARG A 152 -2.73 9.73 -13.76
CA ARG A 152 -3.27 8.39 -13.49
C ARG A 152 -3.73 8.22 -12.05
N PHE A 153 -3.09 8.88 -11.09
CA PHE A 153 -3.54 8.89 -9.69
C PHE A 153 -4.99 9.37 -9.56
N ALA A 154 -5.33 10.49 -10.21
CA ALA A 154 -6.68 11.02 -10.21
C ALA A 154 -7.67 10.11 -10.97
N LYS A 155 -7.30 9.65 -12.17
CA LYS A 155 -8.12 8.73 -12.99
C LYS A 155 -8.51 7.47 -12.24
N LEU A 156 -7.53 6.86 -11.56
CA LEU A 156 -7.67 5.61 -10.82
C LEU A 156 -8.17 5.80 -9.38
N ARG A 157 -8.31 7.05 -8.90
CA ARG A 157 -8.61 7.39 -7.49
C ARG A 157 -7.62 6.79 -6.50
N VAL A 158 -6.34 6.73 -6.89
CA VAL A 158 -5.24 6.30 -6.02
C VAL A 158 -4.75 7.52 -5.23
N ILE A 159 -4.57 7.34 -3.92
CA ILE A 159 -4.07 8.38 -3.03
C ILE A 159 -2.53 8.36 -3.06
N ALA A 160 -1.92 9.48 -3.42
CA ALA A 160 -0.49 9.70 -3.19
C ALA A 160 -0.27 10.08 -1.71
N SER A 161 0.23 9.14 -0.91
CA SER A 161 0.50 9.36 0.51
C SER A 161 1.96 9.79 0.73
N MET A 162 2.18 11.09 0.63
CA MET A 162 3.51 11.71 0.61
C MET A 162 3.97 12.13 2.01
N GLN A 163 5.29 12.18 2.20
CA GLN A 163 5.94 12.69 3.41
C GLN A 163 6.76 13.93 3.02
N PRO A 164 6.22 15.16 3.18
CA PRO A 164 6.89 16.39 2.73
C PRO A 164 8.29 16.58 3.30
N THR A 165 8.57 16.01 4.47
CA THR A 165 9.91 16.03 5.10
C THR A 165 11.00 15.45 4.20
N HIS A 166 10.68 14.52 3.29
CA HIS A 166 11.67 13.94 2.36
C HIS A 166 12.22 14.96 1.34
N CYS A 167 11.60 16.14 1.20
CA CYS A 167 12.09 17.19 0.30
C CYS A 167 13.09 18.13 0.98
N ILE A 168 13.27 18.03 2.30
CA ILE A 168 14.07 18.97 3.11
C ILE A 168 15.18 18.27 3.91
N THR A 169 15.32 16.96 3.75
CA THR A 169 16.36 16.11 4.37
C THR A 169 17.21 15.50 3.27
#